data_AF-A0A101URB2-F1
#
_entry.id   AF-A0A101URB2-F1
#
_cell.length_a   1.000
_cell.length_b   1.000
_cell.length_c   1.000
_cell.angle_alpha   90.00
_cell.angle_beta   90.00
_cell.angle_gamma   90.00
#
_symmetry.space_group_name_H-M   'P 1'
#
loop_
_entity.id
_entity.type
_entity.pdbx_description
1 polymer ?
#
loop_
_entity_poly.entity_id
_entity_poly.type
_entity_poly.pdbx_seq_one_letter_code
_entity_poly.pdbx_strand_id
1 'polypeptide(L)' 'MSANSSDPDLNVQDVTGNGTEVDVATNLLNGDIRLSILWSQEILLSADAAEQVADALQRAAARSRSISAATGTD' A
#
# COMPACT_ATOMS: atom_id res chain seq x y z
N MET A 1 6.14 17.61 2.12
CA MET A 1 6.09 16.25 2.73
C MET A 1 4.83 15.58 2.24
N SER A 2 4.93 14.37 1.67
CA SER A 2 3.75 13.57 1.35
C SER A 2 3.09 13.15 2.66
N ALA A 3 1.78 13.34 2.79
CA ALA A 3 1.00 12.86 3.93
C ALA A 3 0.86 11.32 3.95
N ASN A 4 1.45 10.60 2.99
CA ASN A 4 1.36 9.14 2.87
C ASN A 4 2.55 8.44 3.53
N SER A 5 2.26 7.41 4.32
CA SER A 5 3.22 6.45 4.84
C SER A 5 3.09 5.14 4.08
N SER A 6 4.10 4.80 3.29
CA SER A 6 4.25 3.50 2.64
C SER A 6 4.36 2.36 3.66
N ASP A 7 3.94 1.17 3.25
CA ASP A 7 4.15 -0.08 3.99
C ASP A 7 5.64 -0.47 3.90
N PRO A 8 6.37 -0.47 5.03
CA PRO A 8 7.81 -0.75 5.03
C PRO A 8 8.14 -2.23 4.80
N ASP A 9 7.17 -3.11 4.95
CA ASP A 9 7.33 -4.56 4.83
C ASP A 9 6.93 -5.05 3.42
N LEU A 10 6.40 -4.17 2.57
CA LEU A 10 6.08 -4.48 1.19
C LEU A 10 7.31 -4.29 0.29
N ASN A 11 7.85 -5.41 -0.21
CA ASN A 11 8.93 -5.41 -1.19
C ASN A 11 8.55 -6.30 -2.38
N VAL A 12 7.78 -5.74 -3.33
CA VAL A 12 7.25 -6.47 -4.48
C VAL A 12 7.73 -5.84 -5.78
N GLN A 13 8.35 -6.68 -6.60
CA GLN A 13 8.76 -6.38 -7.97
C GLN A 13 7.98 -7.26 -8.95
N ASP A 14 7.80 -6.73 -10.15
CA ASP A 14 7.17 -7.42 -11.27
C ASP A 14 7.94 -8.66 -11.72
N VAL A 15 7.22 -9.76 -12.00
CA VAL A 15 7.84 -11.05 -12.38
C VAL A 15 8.41 -11.07 -13.79
N THR A 16 8.07 -10.10 -14.65
CA THR A 16 8.64 -9.98 -16.00
C THR A 16 10.05 -9.37 -15.97
N GLY A 17 10.49 -8.85 -14.81
CA GLY A 17 11.82 -8.28 -14.64
C GLY A 17 11.97 -6.86 -15.20
N ASN A 18 10.85 -6.21 -15.55
CA ASN A 18 10.84 -4.87 -16.14
C ASN A 18 11.04 -3.73 -15.13
N GLY A 19 11.35 -4.05 -13.86
CA GLY A 19 11.61 -3.05 -12.82
C GLY A 19 10.38 -2.27 -12.35
N THR A 20 9.18 -2.80 -12.60
CA THR A 20 7.92 -2.26 -12.07
C THR A 20 7.75 -2.68 -10.62
N GLU A 21 7.28 -1.77 -9.77
CA GLU A 21 7.15 -1.97 -8.32
C GLU A 21 5.74 -1.60 -7.83
N VAL A 22 5.32 -2.21 -6.71
CA VAL A 22 4.06 -1.88 -6.02
C VAL A 22 4.34 -1.23 -4.68
N ASP A 23 3.67 -0.12 -4.42
CA ASP A 23 3.63 0.55 -3.11
C ASP A 23 2.19 0.62 -2.58
N VAL A 24 2.02 0.28 -1.31
CA VAL A 24 0.77 0.50 -0.57
C VAL A 24 1.07 1.52 0.52
N ALA A 25 0.35 2.63 0.51
CA ALA A 25 0.56 3.71 1.48
C ALA A 25 -0.76 4.16 2.11
N THR A 26 -0.71 4.54 3.39
CA THR A 26 -1.85 5.14 4.09
C THR A 26 -1.65 6.65 4.20
N ASN A 27 -2.64 7.43 3.82
CA ASN A 27 -2.70 8.86 4.07
C ASN A 27 -2.95 9.10 5.56
N LEU A 28 -1.99 9.73 6.22
CA LEU A 28 -2.01 9.94 7.67
C LEU A 28 -3.02 11.00 8.13
N LEU A 29 -3.57 11.80 7.22
CA LEU A 29 -4.54 12.86 7.54
C LEU A 29 -5.98 12.35 7.54
N ASN A 30 -6.34 11.52 6.57
CA ASN A 30 -7.72 11.09 6.35
C ASN A 30 -7.91 9.57 6.33
N GLY A 31 -6.83 8.80 6.40
CA GLY A 31 -6.87 7.33 6.39
C GLY A 31 -7.05 6.71 5.00
N ASP A 32 -7.12 7.49 3.92
CA ASP A 32 -7.23 6.94 2.56
C ASP A 32 -6.03 6.06 2.23
N ILE A 33 -6.28 4.95 1.53
CA ILE A 33 -5.23 4.01 1.12
C ILE A 33 -4.91 4.23 -0.35
N ARG A 34 -3.64 4.42 -0.64
CA ARG A 34 -3.11 4.51 -2.00
C ARG A 34 -2.42 3.20 -2.35
N LEU A 35 -2.87 2.58 -3.42
CA LEU A 35 -2.10 1.57 -4.15
C LEU A 35 -1.42 2.27 -5.33
N SER A 36 -0.11 2.09 -5.48
CA SER A 36 0.68 2.68 -6.56
C SER A 36 1.43 1.60 -7.30
N ILE A 37 1.30 1.60 -8.63
CA ILE A 37 2.15 0.84 -9.53
C ILE A 37 3.15 1.84 -10.10
N LEU A 38 4.42 1.66 -9.79
CA LEU A 38 5.46 2.57 -10.20
C LEU A 38 6.00 2.16 -11.56
N TRP A 39 6.25 3.14 -12.43
CA TRP A 39 6.93 2.99 -13.72
C TRP A 39 6.14 2.24 -14.82
N SER A 40 4.93 1.72 -14.53
CA SER A 40 4.04 1.09 -15.51
C SER A 40 2.55 1.36 -15.23
N GLN A 41 1.68 0.88 -16.13
CA GLN A 41 0.22 0.88 -15.95
C GLN A 41 -0.31 -0.44 -15.35
N GLU A 42 0.47 -1.52 -15.44
CA GLU A 42 0.09 -2.86 -15.00
C GLU A 42 1.31 -3.61 -14.44
N ILE A 43 1.06 -4.54 -13.54
CA ILE A 43 2.08 -5.42 -12.96
C ILE A 43 1.61 -6.87 -12.96
N LEU A 44 2.49 -7.80 -13.29
CA LEU A 44 2.30 -9.24 -13.09
C LEU A 44 2.99 -9.67 -11.79
N LEU A 45 2.23 -10.35 -10.94
CA LEU A 45 2.69 -10.83 -9.64
C LEU A 45 2.78 -12.37 -9.62
N SER A 46 3.76 -12.89 -8.88
CA SER A 46 3.73 -14.28 -8.42
C SER A 46 2.63 -14.44 -7.37
N ALA A 47 2.26 -15.69 -7.05
CA ALA A 47 1.31 -15.97 -5.98
C ALA A 47 1.76 -15.34 -4.64
N ASP A 48 3.02 -15.56 -4.25
CA ASP A 48 3.60 -15.03 -3.01
C ASP A 48 3.63 -13.49 -2.98
N ALA A 49 3.89 -12.84 -4.12
CA ALA A 49 3.88 -11.39 -4.22
C ALA A 49 2.45 -10.82 -4.14
N ALA A 50 1.47 -11.51 -4.74
CA ALA A 50 0.07 -11.14 -4.62
C ALA A 50 -0.43 -11.27 -3.17
N GLU A 51 0.00 -12.30 -2.44
CA GLU A 51 -0.29 -12.46 -1.01
C GLU A 51 0.31 -11.32 -0.18
N GLN A 52 1.58 -10.96 -0.42
CA GLN A 52 2.22 -9.82 0.25
C GLN A 52 1.49 -8.50 0.02
N VAL A 53 1.01 -8.24 -1.21
CA VAL A 53 0.21 -7.04 -1.51
C VAL A 53 -1.13 -7.08 -0.75
N ALA A 54 -1.78 -8.23 -0.68
CA ALA A 54 -3.02 -8.40 0.09
C ALA A 54 -2.82 -8.11 1.58
N ASP A 55 -1.73 -8.63 2.15
CA ASP A 55 -1.36 -8.39 3.56
C ASP A 55 -1.04 -6.91 3.81
N ALA A 56 -0.30 -6.25 2.92
CA ALA A 56 -0.02 -4.83 3.01
C ALA A 56 -1.30 -3.97 2.97
N LEU A 57 -2.25 -4.31 2.09
CA LEU A 57 -3.56 -3.67 2.05
C LEU A 57 -4.35 -3.90 3.34
N GLN A 58 -4.26 -5.10 3.92
CA GLN A 58 -4.91 -5.40 5.20
C GLN A 58 -4.32 -4.56 6.34
N ARG A 59 -3.00 -4.44 6.42
CA ARG A 59 -2.31 -3.57 7.40
C ARG A 59 -2.68 -2.10 7.22
N ALA A 60 -2.71 -1.62 5.98
CA ALA A 60 -3.14 -0.26 5.66
C ALA A 60 -4.60 -0.01 6.09
N ALA A 61 -5.50 -0.97 5.87
CA ALA A 61 -6.89 -0.88 6.30
C ALA A 61 -7.07 -0.91 7.83
N ALA A 62 -6.22 -1.62 8.56
CA ALA A 62 -6.20 -1.58 10.01
C ALA A 62 -5.73 -0.19 10.50
N ARG A 63 -4.67 0.35 9.91
CA ARG A 63 -4.13 1.68 10.24
C ARG A 63 -5.13 2.80 9.93
N SER A 64 -5.78 2.74 8.78
CA SER A 64 -6.83 3.67 8.35
C SER A 64 -7.95 3.78 9.39
N ARG A 65 -8.49 2.64 9.84
CA ARG A 65 -9.53 2.61 10.88
C ARG A 65 -9.09 3.22 12.20
N SER A 66 -7.83 3.02 12.60
CA SER A 66 -7.27 3.66 13.79
C SER A 66 -7.18 5.19 13.66
N ILE A 67 -6.85 5.70 12.46
CA ILE A 67 -6.85 7.13 12.17
C ILE A 67 -8.27 7.69 12.24
N SER A 68 -9.24 7.04 11.57
CA SER A 68 -10.64 7.49 11.61
C SER A 68 -11.22 7.51 13.02
N ALA A 69 -10.87 6.52 13.86
CA ALA A 69 -11.27 6.49 15.27
C ALA A 69 -10.67 7.65 16.06
N ALA A 70 -9.39 7.98 15.83
CA ALA A 70 -8.73 9.11 16.48
C ALA A 70 -9.32 10.46 16.05
N THR A 71 -9.76 10.60 14.80
CA THR A 71 -10.39 11.83 14.27
C THR A 71 -11.88 11.94 14.58
N GLY A 72 -12.56 10.83 14.90
CA GLY A 72 -13.99 10.79 15.21
C GLY A 72 -14.33 11.03 16.68
N THR A 73 -13.38 11.49 17.49
CA THR A 73 -13.57 11.81 18.92
C THR A 73 -13.78 13.32 19.11
N ASP A 74 -14.78 13.89 18.43
CA ASP A 74 -15.35 15.21 18.68
C ASP A 74 -16.78 15.07 19.22
#